data_AF-A0A072V5X6-F1
#
_entry.id   AF-A0A072V5X6-F1
#
_cell.length_a   1.000
_cell.length_b   1.000
_cell.length_c   1.000
_cell.angle_alpha   90.00
_cell.angle_beta   90.00
_cell.angle_gamma   90.00
#
_symmetry.space_group_name_H-M   'P 1'
#
loop_
_entity.id
_entity.type
_entity.pdbx_description
1 polymer ?
#
loop_
_entity_poly.entity_id
_entity_poly.type
_entity_poly.pdbx_seq_one_letter_code
_entity_poly.pdbx_strand_id
1 'polypeptide(L)'
;MPKDLYNEFSLEAVECQLVMLNGHIALLQYYGEMTTFQISILGELGVGKSWTKIFTVRLSSSVRRPIGAAKKGNIYFAKEDGEMVHFDLDTQMMEELGVKGWNCQMVIYKESLLSI
;
A
#
# COMPACT_ATOMS: atom_id res chain seq x y z
N MET A 1 12.14 10.40 -0.43
CA MET A 1 11.97 9.04 0.12
C MET A 1 12.28 9.13 1.61
N PRO A 2 11.47 8.54 2.51
CA PRO A 2 11.69 8.62 3.96
C PRO A 2 13.14 8.31 4.34
N LYS A 3 13.73 9.11 5.23
CA LYS A 3 15.15 8.99 5.60
C LYS A 3 15.49 7.66 6.27
N ASP A 4 14.50 7.07 6.94
CA ASP A 4 14.58 5.77 7.61
C ASP A 4 15.01 4.65 6.63
N LEU A 5 14.78 4.82 5.33
CA LEU A 5 15.18 3.86 4.29
C LEU A 5 16.69 3.91 3.95
N TYR A 6 17.42 4.96 4.34
CA TYR A 6 18.86 5.10 4.03
C TYR A 6 19.77 4.60 5.16
N ASN A 7 19.27 4.47 6.39
CA ASN A 7 20.08 4.12 7.56
C ASN A 7 19.98 2.64 7.97
N GLU A 8 19.03 1.87 7.43
CA GLU A 8 18.87 0.44 7.67
C GLU A 8 18.93 -0.32 6.33
N PHE A 9 20.12 -0.37 5.72
CA PHE A 9 20.45 -1.38 4.71
C PHE A 9 20.68 -2.77 5.34
N SER A 10 19.96 -3.10 6.41
CA SER A 10 19.81 -4.49 6.84
C SER A 10 18.71 -5.10 5.99
N LEU A 11 19.11 -5.72 4.86
CA LEU A 11 18.57 -6.94 4.20
C LEU A 11 17.12 -7.45 4.45
N GLU A 12 16.19 -6.65 4.94
CA GLU A 12 14.78 -6.97 5.07
C GLU A 12 14.09 -6.44 3.81
N ALA A 13 13.44 -7.31 3.04
CA ALA A 13 12.76 -6.90 1.82
C ALA A 13 11.57 -5.99 2.17
N VAL A 14 11.80 -4.67 2.14
CA VAL A 14 10.75 -3.67 2.28
C VAL A 14 10.11 -3.46 0.91
N GLU A 15 8.89 -3.96 0.74
CA GLU A 15 8.12 -3.66 -0.46
C GLU A 15 7.55 -2.24 -0.36
N CYS A 16 7.88 -1.41 -1.35
CA CYS A 16 7.46 -0.01 -1.42
C CYS A 16 6.53 0.20 -2.61
N GLN A 17 5.38 0.82 -2.38
CA GLN A 17 4.45 1.18 -3.44
C GLN A 17 3.99 2.63 -3.30
N LEU A 18 4.10 3.39 -4.39
CA LEU A 18 3.50 4.71 -4.50
C LEU A 18 2.05 4.57 -4.98
N VAL A 19 1.12 5.20 -4.27
CA VAL A 19 -0.32 5.14 -4.56
C VAL A 19 -0.95 6.53 -4.42
N MET A 20 -2.11 6.70 -5.06
CA MET A 20 -2.99 7.83 -4.79
C MET A 20 -3.94 7.45 -3.65
N LEU A 21 -3.85 8.17 -2.53
CA LEU A 21 -4.68 7.92 -1.34
C LEU A 21 -5.41 9.21 -0.94
N ASN A 22 -6.73 9.23 -1.07
CA ASN A 22 -7.58 10.37 -0.70
C ASN A 22 -7.04 11.72 -1.24
N GLY A 23 -6.62 11.75 -2.50
CA GLY A 23 -6.11 12.95 -3.18
C GLY A 23 -4.63 13.27 -2.93
N HIS A 24 -3.93 12.49 -2.10
CA HIS A 24 -2.53 12.68 -1.79
C HIS A 24 -1.67 11.60 -2.45
N ILE A 25 -0.40 11.92 -2.73
CA ILE A 25 0.60 10.91 -3.06
C ILE A 25 1.03 10.26 -1.75
N ALA A 26 0.80 8.96 -1.64
CA ALA A 26 1.17 8.19 -0.47
C ALA A 26 2.20 7.11 -0.84
N LEU A 27 3.09 6.83 0.10
CA LEU A 27 4.03 5.72 0.07
C LEU A 27 3.55 4.66 1.06
N LEU A 28 3.24 3.48 0.53
CA LEU A 28 3.02 2.27 1.30
C LEU A 28 4.36 1.55 1.44
N GLN A 29 4.74 1.23 2.68
CA GLN A 29 5.96 0.48 2.98
C GLN A 29 5.55 -0.76 3.76
N TYR A 30 5.84 -1.95 3.23
CA TYR A 30 5.54 -3.21 3.87
C TYR A 30 6.82 -3.89 4.35
N TYR A 31 6.83 -4.29 5.61
CA TYR A 31 7.93 -4.95 6.30
C TYR A 31 7.55 -6.41 6.56
N GLY A 32 8.06 -7.32 5.73
CA GLY A 32 7.66 -8.72 5.69
C GLY A 32 7.80 -9.48 7.01
N GLU A 33 8.94 -9.37 7.67
CA GLU A 33 9.19 -10.09 8.93
C GLU A 33 8.31 -9.57 10.08
N MET A 34 8.11 -8.26 10.12
CA MET A 34 7.29 -7.62 11.13
C MET A 34 5.80 -7.69 10.83
N THR A 35 5.40 -8.21 9.65
CA THR A 35 4.01 -8.22 9.17
C THR A 35 3.37 -6.84 9.30
N THR A 36 4.15 -5.78 9.10
CA THR A 36 3.74 -4.41 9.41
C THR A 36 3.78 -3.59 8.15
N PHE A 37 2.81 -2.71 7.93
CA PHE A 37 2.90 -1.70 6.90
C PHE A 37 2.75 -0.30 7.45
N GLN A 38 3.37 0.65 6.77
CA GLN A 38 3.35 2.06 7.09
C GLN A 38 2.83 2.85 5.90
N ILE A 39 2.12 3.93 6.19
CA ILE A 39 1.65 4.89 5.20
C ILE A 39 2.29 6.23 5.50
N SER A 40 2.95 6.80 4.50
CA SER A 40 3.47 8.17 4.55
C SER A 40 2.87 9.01 3.42
N ILE A 41 2.43 10.22 3.71
CA ILE A 41 1.95 11.19 2.72
C ILE A 41 3.11 12.11 2.31
N LEU A 42 3.19 12.40 1.01
CA LEU A 42 4.11 13.40 0.47
C LEU A 42 3.54 14.81 0.65
N GLY A 43 4.25 15.68 1.38
CA GLY A 43 3.90 17.08 1.52
C GLY A 43 4.30 17.94 0.32
N GLU A 44 5.52 17.76 -0.20
CA GLU A 44 6.06 18.58 -1.29
C GLU A 44 6.87 17.74 -2.28
N LEU A 45 6.55 17.83 -3.57
CA LEU A 45 7.24 17.10 -4.65
C LEU A 45 8.73 17.47 -4.71
N GLY A 46 9.59 16.47 -4.89
CA GLY A 46 11.05 16.67 -5.00
C GLY A 46 11.77 16.95 -3.67
N VAL A 47 11.05 17.23 -2.58
CA VAL A 47 11.65 17.48 -1.28
C VAL A 47 11.73 16.19 -0.47
N GLY A 48 12.94 15.64 -0.32
CA GLY A 48 13.14 14.35 0.35
C GLY A 48 12.62 14.27 1.79
N LYS A 49 12.54 15.41 2.51
CA LYS A 49 12.10 15.49 3.91
C LYS A 49 10.61 15.78 4.10
N SER A 50 9.84 15.94 3.03
CA SER A 50 8.42 16.32 3.11
C SER A 50 7.48 15.13 3.33
N TRP A 51 8.00 13.92 3.54
CA TRP A 51 7.19 12.73 3.82
C TRP A 51 6.75 12.73 5.28
N THR A 52 5.44 12.63 5.53
CA THR A 52 4.86 12.52 6.88
C THR A 52 4.22 11.16 7.04
N LYS A 53 4.72 10.37 7.99
CA LYS A 53 4.12 9.08 8.39
C LYS A 53 2.81 9.34 9.11
N ILE A 54 1.72 8.72 8.64
CA ILE A 54 0.37 8.93 9.18
C ILE A 54 -0.24 7.66 9.78
N PHE A 55 0.16 6.48 9.30
CA PHE A 55 -0.34 5.21 9.82
C PHE A 55 0.79 4.18 9.93
N THR A 56 0.68 3.33 10.94
CA THR A 56 1.42 2.08 11.09
C THR A 56 0.41 1.02 11.49
N VAL A 57 0.34 -0.08 10.73
CA VAL A 57 -0.64 -1.15 10.95
C VAL A 57 0.10 -2.47 10.96
N ARG A 58 -0.20 -3.30 11.97
CA ARG A 58 0.26 -4.68 12.02
C ARG A 58 -0.79 -5.59 11.40
N LEU A 59 -0.40 -6.35 10.40
CA LEU A 59 -1.22 -7.29 9.65
C LEU A 59 -1.06 -8.71 10.21
N SER A 60 -1.95 -9.60 9.74
CA SER A 60 -1.78 -11.04 9.88
C SER A 60 -0.56 -11.52 9.10
N SER A 61 0.11 -12.56 9.58
CA SER A 61 1.27 -13.19 8.92
C SER A 61 0.97 -13.77 7.55
N SER A 62 -0.31 -13.98 7.24
CA SER A 62 -0.74 -14.47 5.92
C SER A 62 -0.73 -13.38 4.83
N VAL A 63 -0.66 -12.10 5.19
CA VAL A 63 -0.64 -10.98 4.23
C VAL A 63 0.79 -10.72 3.81
N ARG A 64 1.07 -10.64 2.51
CA ARG A 64 2.44 -10.52 1.99
C ARG A 64 2.79 -9.21 1.36
N ARG A 65 1.92 -8.59 0.56
CA ARG A 65 2.29 -7.34 -0.10
C ARG A 65 1.13 -6.45 -0.50
N PRO A 66 1.31 -5.11 -0.48
CA PRO A 66 0.35 -4.20 -1.07
C PRO A 66 0.30 -4.39 -2.59
N ILE A 67 -0.90 -4.31 -3.15
CA ILE A 67 -1.20 -4.34 -4.59
C ILE A 67 -1.58 -2.94 -5.09
N GLY A 68 -2.11 -2.09 -4.19
CA GLY A 68 -2.45 -0.71 -4.48
C GLY A 68 -3.45 -0.14 -3.49
N ALA A 69 -3.90 1.07 -3.76
CA ALA A 69 -4.98 1.72 -3.03
C ALA A 69 -6.08 2.16 -4.02
N ALA A 70 -7.32 2.12 -3.55
CA ALA A 70 -8.48 2.62 -4.27
C ALA A 70 -9.12 3.81 -3.53
N LYS A 71 -10.30 4.22 -4.00
CA LYS A 71 -11.05 5.32 -3.40
C LYS A 71 -11.43 5.02 -1.94
N LYS A 72 -11.62 6.08 -1.15
CA LYS A 72 -12.09 6.03 0.24
C LYS A 72 -11.14 5.25 1.18
N GLY A 73 -9.83 5.41 1.01
CA GLY A 73 -8.87 4.80 1.93
C GLY A 73 -8.73 3.28 1.84
N ASN A 74 -9.32 2.62 0.84
CA ASN A 74 -9.17 1.17 0.70
C ASN A 74 -7.78 0.80 0.18
N ILE A 75 -7.07 -0.08 0.88
CA ILE A 75 -5.77 -0.62 0.49
C ILE A 75 -5.91 -2.11 0.23
N TYR A 76 -5.26 -2.60 -0.81
CA TYR A 76 -5.39 -3.99 -1.25
C TYR A 76 -4.09 -4.72 -1.07
N PHE A 77 -4.17 -5.97 -0.59
CA PHE A 77 -3.02 -6.82 -0.38
C PHE A 77 -3.21 -8.21 -1.00
N ALA A 78 -2.09 -8.82 -1.38
CA ALA A 78 -2.02 -10.24 -1.69
C ALA A 78 -1.66 -11.03 -0.43
N LYS A 79 -2.37 -12.12 -0.17
CA LYS A 79 -2.01 -13.13 0.81
C LYS A 79 -1.04 -14.16 0.21
N GLU A 80 -0.45 -14.97 1.08
CA GLU A 80 0.48 -16.04 0.69
C GLU A 80 -0.16 -17.13 -0.19
N ASP A 81 -1.43 -17.45 0.05
CA ASP A 81 -2.23 -18.40 -0.74
C ASP A 81 -2.69 -17.80 -2.10
N GLY A 82 -2.36 -16.54 -2.36
CA GLY A 82 -2.77 -15.79 -3.53
C GLY A 82 -4.15 -15.15 -3.41
N GLU A 83 -4.91 -15.38 -2.33
CA GLU A 83 -6.14 -14.63 -2.10
C GLU A 83 -5.86 -13.14 -1.94
N MET A 84 -6.79 -12.33 -2.41
CA MET A 84 -6.74 -10.88 -2.24
C MET A 84 -7.65 -10.44 -1.12
N VAL A 85 -7.17 -9.45 -0.39
CA VAL A 85 -7.89 -8.82 0.72
C VAL A 85 -7.88 -7.32 0.53
N HIS A 86 -8.96 -6.67 0.90
CA HIS A 86 -8.96 -5.23 1.08
C HIS A 86 -8.90 -4.89 2.58
N PHE A 87 -8.24 -3.79 2.88
CA PHE A 87 -8.09 -3.20 4.20
C PHE A 87 -8.71 -1.81 4.16
N ASP A 88 -9.73 -1.60 4.98
CA ASP A 88 -10.37 -0.32 5.17
C ASP A 88 -9.60 0.48 6.22
N LEU A 89 -9.07 1.64 5.87
CA LEU A 89 -8.31 2.49 6.79
C LEU A 89 -9.16 3.08 7.91
N ASP A 90 -10.44 3.34 7.67
CA ASP A 90 -11.32 3.99 8.63
C ASP A 90 -11.73 3.01 9.73
N THR A 91 -12.08 1.78 9.34
CA THR A 91 -12.52 0.72 10.26
C THR A 91 -11.39 -0.19 10.73
N GLN A 92 -10.25 -0.17 10.04
CA GLN A 92 -9.11 -1.09 10.22
C GLN A 92 -9.50 -2.57 10.08
N MET A 93 -10.57 -2.85 9.33
CA MET A 93 -11.03 -4.20 9.04
C MET A 93 -10.43 -4.71 7.73
N MET A 94 -10.22 -6.02 7.67
CA MET A 94 -9.74 -6.72 6.49
C MET A 94 -10.79 -7.71 6.03
N GLU A 95 -11.10 -7.71 4.73
CA GLU A 95 -12.07 -8.63 4.13
C GLU A 95 -11.50 -9.28 2.87
N GLU A 96 -11.81 -10.57 2.69
CA GLU A 96 -11.43 -11.34 1.52
C GLU A 96 -12.29 -10.96 0.31
N LEU A 97 -11.64 -10.84 -0.85
CA LEU A 97 -12.30 -10.43 -2.09
C LEU A 97 -12.80 -11.62 -2.93
N GLY A 98 -12.42 -12.85 -2.56
CA GLY A 98 -12.72 -14.06 -3.32
C GLY A 98 -12.05 -14.11 -4.69
N VAL A 99 -10.94 -13.38 -4.85
CA VAL A 99 -10.16 -13.33 -6.09
C VAL A 99 -8.74 -13.75 -5.78
N LYS A 100 -8.19 -14.67 -6.59
CA LYS A 100 -6.82 -15.15 -6.47
C LYS A 100 -5.90 -14.58 -7.53
N GLY A 101 -4.68 -14.26 -7.14
CA GLY A 101 -3.58 -14.00 -8.06
C GLY A 101 -2.28 -13.65 -7.35
N TRP A 102 -1.18 -14.24 -7.81
CA TRP A 102 0.14 -14.06 -7.18
C TRP A 102 0.86 -12.80 -7.64
N ASN A 103 0.70 -12.40 -8.90
CA ASN A 103 1.36 -11.24 -9.51
C ASN A 103 0.35 -10.28 -10.13
N CYS A 104 -0.41 -9.63 -9.25
CA CYS A 104 -1.47 -8.70 -9.65
C CYS A 104 -1.04 -7.26 -9.42
N GLN A 105 -1.56 -6.39 -10.28
CA GLN A 105 -1.45 -4.95 -10.17
C GLN A 105 -2.86 -4.37 -10.13
N MET A 106 -3.10 -3.42 -9.23
CA MET A 106 -4.32 -2.62 -9.26
C MET A 106 -4.16 -1.47 -10.26
N VAL A 107 -5.14 -1.31 -11.13
CA VAL A 107 -5.21 -0.20 -12.09
C VAL A 107 -6.51 0.55 -11.87
N ILE A 108 -6.43 1.87 -11.75
CA ILE A 108 -7.61 2.73 -11.68
C ILE A 108 -8.08 2.98 -13.11
N TYR A 109 -9.22 2.39 -13.46
CA TYR A 109 -9.86 2.63 -14.75
C TYR A 109 -10.95 3.70 -14.61
N LYS A 110 -10.96 4.66 -15.55
CA LYS A 110 -12.01 5.66 -15.69
C LYS A 110 -12.63 5.49 -17.07
N GLU A 111 -13.88 5.07 -17.11
CA GLU A 111 -14.65 5.00 -18.36
C GLU A 111 -14.76 6.38 -18.99
N SER A 112 -14.57 6.42 -20.31
CA SER A 112 -14.84 7.57 -21.15
C SER A 112 -16.13 7.31 -21.92
N LEU A 113 -17.07 8.26 -21.87
CA LEU A 113 -18.27 8.22 -22.70
C LEU A 113 -17.99 8.60 -24.16
N LEU A 114 -16.78 9.05 -24.46
CA LEU A 114 -16.33 9.27 -25.83
C LEU A 114 -15.89 7.93 -26.41
N SER A 115 -16.49 7.54 -27.55
CA SER A 115 -16.01 6.42 -28.35
C SER A 115 -14.57 6.69 -28.78
N ILE A 116 -13.72 5.67 -28.66
CA ILE A 116 -12.33 5.66 -29.16
C ILE A 116 -12.35 5.45 -30.67
#